data_AF-A0A8W8M9N7-F1
#
_entry.id   AF-A0A8W8M9N7-F1
#
_cell.length_a   1.000
_cell.length_b   1.000
_cell.length_c   1.000
_cell.angle_alpha   90.00
_cell.angle_beta   90.00
_cell.angle_gamma   90.00
#
_symmetry.space_group_name_H-M   'P 1'
#
loop_
_entity.id
_entity.type
_entity.pdbx_description
1 polymer ?
#
loop_
_entity_poly.entity_id
_entity_poly.type
_entity_poly.pdbx_seq_one_letter_code
_entity_poly.pdbx_strand_id
1 'polypeptide(L)'
;MDFCNADFAFEAEITSNDTGIISIKYGFDVVTVYKGAAENIPSTLLGHGTPFSCGPQMLDLNTKYLIFATINGENIQITTYRKMADVKPSDIERITTNYDCTCTININYAAFHGAQSQPLPEPSKDECNAPEDFCSRSGYCQKNSDGVCTWGDKGDCY
;
A
#
# COMPACT_ATOMS: atom_id res chain seq x y z
N MET A 1 4.74 -3.50 -0.17
CA MET A 1 5.10 -3.06 -1.53
C MET A 1 4.49 -1.69 -1.79
N ASP A 2 3.19 -1.53 -1.56
CA ASP A 2 2.44 -0.28 -1.77
C ASP A 2 3.02 0.93 -1.03
N PHE A 3 3.39 0.79 0.25
CA PHE A 3 3.99 1.89 1.02
C PHE A 3 5.30 2.40 0.42
N CYS A 4 6.14 1.52 -0.11
CA CYS A 4 7.44 1.92 -0.67
C CYS A 4 7.32 2.59 -2.03
N ASN A 5 6.38 2.12 -2.85
CA ASN A 5 6.13 2.65 -4.18
C ASN A 5 5.29 3.94 -4.16
N ALA A 6 4.58 4.22 -3.07
CA ALA A 6 3.81 5.46 -2.92
C ALA A 6 4.71 6.65 -2.60
N ASP A 7 4.42 7.82 -3.16
CA ASP A 7 5.04 9.08 -2.74
C ASP A 7 4.44 9.57 -1.41
N PHE A 8 3.15 9.32 -1.22
CA PHE A 8 2.38 9.71 -0.04
C PHE A 8 1.62 8.52 0.55
N ALA A 9 1.56 8.46 1.88
CA ALA A 9 0.68 7.57 2.60
C ALA A 9 0.03 8.35 3.75
N PHE A 10 -1.30 8.40 3.81
CA PHE A 10 -2.01 9.24 4.76
C PHE A 10 -3.41 8.70 5.06
N GLU A 11 -3.91 9.03 6.24
CA GLU A 11 -5.32 8.90 6.58
C GLU A 11 -6.05 10.18 6.11
N ALA A 12 -7.13 10.00 5.35
CA ALA A 12 -8.00 11.11 4.95
C ALA A 12 -9.48 10.72 4.95
N GLU A 13 -10.33 11.71 5.21
CA GLU A 13 -11.78 11.62 5.05
C GLU A 13 -12.19 12.17 3.69
N ILE A 14 -12.98 11.41 2.93
CA ILE A 14 -13.44 11.84 1.60
C ILE A 14 -14.65 12.77 1.75
N THR A 15 -14.54 13.99 1.23
CA THR A 15 -15.55 15.05 1.42
C THR A 15 -16.37 15.31 0.17
N SER A 16 -15.83 15.02 -1.01
CA SER A 16 -16.57 15.15 -2.28
C SER A 16 -16.03 14.20 -3.33
N ASN A 17 -16.85 13.91 -4.35
CA ASN A 17 -16.43 13.19 -5.53
C ASN A 17 -17.01 13.81 -6.82
N ASP A 18 -16.25 13.71 -7.90
CA ASP A 18 -16.66 14.04 -9.27
C ASP A 18 -16.31 12.86 -10.17
N THR A 19 -17.33 12.10 -10.56
CA THR A 19 -17.18 10.85 -11.29
C THR A 19 -17.01 11.12 -12.78
N GLY A 20 -15.76 11.09 -13.25
CA GLY A 20 -15.43 11.09 -14.67
C GLY A 20 -15.32 9.68 -15.26
N ILE A 21 -15.35 9.60 -16.59
CA ILE A 21 -15.16 8.33 -17.32
C ILE A 21 -13.74 7.80 -17.08
N ILE A 22 -12.72 8.65 -17.23
CA ILE A 22 -11.30 8.24 -17.15
C ILE A 22 -10.83 8.24 -15.70
N SER A 23 -11.12 9.29 -14.96
CA SER A 23 -10.71 9.44 -13.57
C SER A 23 -11.86 9.95 -12.73
N ILE A 24 -11.86 9.54 -11.47
CA ILE A 24 -12.73 10.09 -10.43
C ILE A 24 -11.89 11.08 -9.63
N LYS A 25 -12.39 12.29 -9.44
CA LYS A 25 -11.71 13.27 -8.58
C LYS A 25 -12.35 13.26 -7.21
N TYR A 26 -11.52 13.31 -6.18
CA TYR A 26 -11.94 13.33 -4.79
C TYR A 26 -11.43 14.59 -4.11
N GLY A 27 -12.33 15.29 -3.43
CA GLY A 27 -11.97 16.21 -2.35
C GLY A 27 -11.85 15.43 -1.05
N PHE A 28 -10.92 15.83 -0.19
CA PHE A 28 -10.63 15.11 1.05
C PHE A 28 -10.00 16.02 2.10
N ASP A 29 -10.15 15.63 3.37
CA ASP A 29 -9.49 16.26 4.50
C ASP A 29 -8.45 15.29 5.10
N VAL A 30 -7.19 15.72 5.14
CA VAL A 30 -6.10 14.91 5.72
C VAL A 30 -6.22 14.89 7.24
N VAL A 31 -6.23 13.69 7.81
CA VAL A 31 -6.28 13.46 9.27
C VAL A 31 -4.87 13.23 9.82
N THR A 32 -4.08 12.39 9.15
CA THR A 32 -2.72 12.03 9.60
C THR A 32 -1.87 11.65 8.39
N VAL A 33 -0.60 12.05 8.39
CA VAL A 33 0.35 11.69 7.32
C VAL A 33 1.35 10.68 7.85
N TYR A 34 1.49 9.56 7.16
CA TYR A 34 2.42 8.47 7.47
C TYR A 34 3.66 8.47 6.56
N LYS A 35 3.56 9.03 5.35
CA LYS A 35 4.66 9.21 4.40
C LYS A 35 4.44 10.45 3.54
N GLY A 36 5.54 11.17 3.27
CA GLY A 36 5.54 12.43 2.54
C GLY A 36 5.35 13.63 3.47
N ALA A 37 5.47 14.84 2.91
CA ALA A 37 5.23 16.07 3.64
C ALA A 37 3.79 16.54 3.42
N ALA A 38 3.08 16.94 4.48
CA ALA A 38 1.66 17.28 4.42
C ALA A 38 1.39 18.47 3.49
N GLU A 39 2.29 19.46 3.47
CA GLU A 39 2.26 20.63 2.61
C GLU A 39 2.36 20.31 1.11
N ASN A 40 2.86 19.12 0.77
CA ASN A 40 3.02 18.66 -0.61
C ASN A 40 1.85 17.78 -1.08
N ILE A 41 0.86 17.51 -0.22
CA ILE A 41 -0.35 16.78 -0.58
C ILE A 41 -1.33 17.78 -1.22
N PRO A 42 -1.66 17.64 -2.52
CA PRO A 42 -2.57 18.56 -3.19
C PRO A 42 -4.01 18.31 -2.73
N SER A 43 -4.90 19.28 -2.95
CA SER A 43 -6.30 19.21 -2.51
C SER A 43 -7.19 18.26 -3.32
N THR A 44 -6.67 17.72 -4.43
CA THR A 44 -7.41 16.80 -5.32
C THR A 44 -6.69 15.47 -5.41
N LEU A 45 -7.44 14.41 -5.12
CA LEU A 45 -7.00 13.03 -5.24
C LEU A 45 -7.69 12.39 -6.44
N LEU A 46 -6.91 11.72 -7.29
CA LEU A 46 -7.41 11.05 -8.48
C LEU A 46 -7.56 9.55 -8.20
N GLY A 47 -8.73 9.00 -8.49
CA GLY A 47 -8.99 7.56 -8.59
C GLY A 47 -9.20 7.14 -10.03
N HIS A 48 -9.04 5.85 -10.31
CA HIS A 48 -9.38 5.27 -11.62
C HIS A 48 -10.89 5.28 -11.86
N GLY A 49 -11.28 5.63 -13.09
CA GLY A 49 -12.65 5.52 -13.58
C GLY A 49 -12.98 4.13 -14.14
N THR A 50 -14.07 4.05 -14.89
CA THR A 50 -14.62 2.77 -15.39
C THR A 50 -13.78 1.97 -16.40
N PRO A 51 -12.92 2.54 -17.25
CA PRO A 51 -12.22 1.76 -18.28
C PRO A 51 -11.01 0.98 -17.75
N PHE A 52 -10.69 1.08 -16.47
CA PHE A 52 -9.56 0.38 -15.86
C PHE A 52 -9.92 -1.07 -15.53
N SER A 53 -8.99 -2.00 -15.74
CA SER A 53 -9.20 -3.45 -15.56
C SER A 53 -9.57 -3.86 -14.14
N CYS A 54 -9.14 -3.07 -13.14
CA CYS A 54 -9.49 -3.28 -11.73
C CYS A 54 -10.82 -2.59 -11.33
N GLY A 55 -11.54 -2.00 -12.29
CA GLY A 55 -12.76 -1.24 -12.08
C GLY A 55 -12.50 0.17 -11.53
N PRO A 56 -13.57 0.97 -11.37
CA PRO A 56 -13.47 2.29 -10.79
C PRO A 56 -13.16 2.21 -9.29
N GLN A 57 -12.27 3.07 -8.81
CA GLN A 57 -11.94 3.18 -7.39
C GLN A 57 -12.98 4.06 -6.70
N MET A 58 -14.16 3.49 -6.40
CA MET A 58 -15.27 4.21 -5.76
C MET A 58 -15.06 4.32 -4.25
N LEU A 59 -14.75 5.52 -3.75
CA LEU A 59 -14.64 5.83 -2.33
C LEU A 59 -15.96 6.43 -1.80
N ASP A 60 -16.32 6.07 -0.58
CA ASP A 60 -17.53 6.54 0.09
C ASP A 60 -17.32 7.93 0.71
N LEU A 61 -18.30 8.81 0.58
CA LEU A 61 -18.28 10.13 1.24
C LEU A 61 -18.34 10.00 2.76
N ASN A 62 -17.74 10.96 3.48
CA ASN A 62 -17.62 11.01 4.94
C ASN A 62 -17.04 9.73 5.55
N THR A 63 -16.18 9.05 4.79
CA THR A 63 -15.52 7.82 5.22
C THR A 63 -14.02 8.04 5.22
N LYS A 64 -13.37 7.55 6.27
CA LYS A 64 -11.93 7.64 6.45
C LYS A 64 -11.22 6.46 5.81
N TYR A 65 -10.16 6.75 5.08
CA TYR A 65 -9.34 5.77 4.40
C TYR A 65 -7.86 5.98 4.72
N LEU A 66 -7.14 4.87 4.85
CA LEU A 66 -5.71 4.84 4.62
C LEU A 66 -5.49 4.84 3.11
N ILE A 67 -4.83 5.87 2.60
CA ILE A 67 -4.61 6.11 1.18
C ILE A 67 -3.13 6.08 0.90
N PHE A 68 -2.75 5.34 -0.14
CA PHE A 68 -1.42 5.34 -0.72
C PHE A 68 -1.54 5.97 -2.10
N ALA A 69 -0.71 6.96 -2.37
CA ALA A 69 -0.80 7.74 -3.59
C ALA A 69 0.57 8.08 -4.17
N THR A 70 0.62 8.23 -5.49
CA THR A 70 1.79 8.68 -6.24
C THR A 70 1.50 9.99 -6.95
N ILE A 71 2.55 10.76 -7.24
CA ILE A 71 2.47 12.01 -7.99
C ILE A 71 2.00 11.71 -9.42
N ASN A 72 1.01 12.46 -9.89
CA ASN A 72 0.50 12.41 -11.26
C ASN A 72 0.25 13.84 -11.77
N GLY A 73 1.28 14.44 -12.38
CA GLY A 73 1.28 15.84 -12.75
C GLY A 73 1.19 16.73 -11.52
N GLU A 74 0.17 17.59 -11.46
CA GLU A 74 -0.10 18.49 -10.33
C GLU A 74 -0.99 17.86 -9.24
N ASN A 75 -1.46 16.63 -9.47
CA ASN A 75 -2.35 15.91 -8.55
C ASN A 75 -1.63 14.67 -7.99
N ILE A 76 -2.30 14.00 -7.05
CA ILE A 76 -1.91 12.67 -6.61
C ILE A 76 -2.94 11.63 -7.07
N GLN A 77 -2.47 10.44 -7.42
CA GLN A 77 -3.29 9.32 -7.88
C GLN A 77 -3.27 8.19 -6.85
N ILE A 78 -4.44 7.66 -6.52
CA ILE A 78 -4.60 6.50 -5.64
C ILE A 78 -3.95 5.28 -6.30
N THR A 79 -2.97 4.69 -5.62
CA THR A 79 -2.42 3.38 -5.99
C THR A 79 -3.16 2.27 -5.27
N THR A 80 -3.40 2.44 -3.97
CA THR A 80 -4.20 1.53 -3.15
C THR A 80 -4.84 2.29 -1.98
N TYR A 81 -5.91 1.72 -1.42
CA TYR A 81 -6.64 2.33 -0.32
C TYR A 81 -7.33 1.26 0.53
N ARG A 82 -7.62 1.61 1.79
CA ARG A 82 -8.38 0.77 2.72
C ARG A 82 -9.20 1.62 3.66
N LYS A 83 -10.43 1.19 3.99
CA LYS A 83 -11.24 1.85 5.01
C LYS A 83 -10.50 1.78 6.35
N MET A 84 -10.43 2.89 7.08
CA MET A 84 -9.80 2.91 8.40
C MET A 84 -10.48 1.98 9.40
N ALA A 85 -11.78 1.69 9.22
CA ALA A 85 -12.50 0.69 10.01
C ALA A 85 -11.88 -0.71 9.92
N ASP A 86 -11.18 -1.03 8.83
CA ASP A 86 -10.51 -2.31 8.60
C ASP A 86 -9.01 -2.25 8.89
N VAL A 87 -8.47 -1.08 9.25
CA VAL A 87 -7.03 -0.87 9.51
C VAL A 87 -6.76 -1.01 11.00
N LYS A 88 -5.86 -1.90 11.36
CA LYS A 88 -5.38 -2.09 12.74
C LYS A 88 -4.16 -1.21 13.01
N PRO A 89 -3.91 -0.82 14.27
CA PRO A 89 -2.68 -0.12 14.63
C PRO A 89 -1.41 -0.87 14.21
N SER A 90 -1.42 -2.20 14.25
CA SER A 90 -0.31 -3.04 13.79
C SER A 90 -0.06 -2.96 12.29
N ASP A 91 -1.08 -2.68 11.46
CA ASP A 91 -0.88 -2.43 10.02
C ASP A 91 -0.06 -1.15 9.81
N ILE A 92 -0.38 -0.09 10.58
CA ILE A 92 0.31 1.20 10.52
C ILE A 92 1.75 1.06 11.03
N GLU A 93 1.95 0.42 12.18
CA GLU A 93 3.30 0.14 12.71
C GLU A 93 4.14 -0.62 11.68
N ARG A 94 3.56 -1.67 11.07
CA ARG A 94 4.24 -2.48 10.07
C ARG A 94 4.71 -1.65 8.87
N ILE A 95 3.84 -0.86 8.26
CA ILE A 95 4.19 -0.08 7.07
C ILE A 95 5.14 1.09 7.38
N THR A 96 5.06 1.68 8.57
CA THR A 96 5.85 2.87 8.93
C THR A 96 7.19 2.58 9.59
N THR A 97 7.32 1.45 10.30
CA THR A 97 8.51 1.16 11.12
C THR A 97 9.22 -0.13 10.75
N ASN A 98 8.50 -1.14 10.24
CA ASN A 98 9.09 -2.45 9.97
C ASN A 98 9.43 -2.65 8.50
N TYR A 99 8.74 -1.96 7.59
CA TYR A 99 9.01 -2.11 6.16
C TYR A 99 10.26 -1.32 5.76
N ASP A 100 11.33 -2.01 5.37
CA ASP A 100 12.51 -1.38 4.78
C ASP A 100 12.37 -1.31 3.26
N CYS A 101 12.15 -0.11 2.73
CA CYS A 101 11.97 0.10 1.29
C CYS A 101 13.23 -0.12 0.46
N THR A 102 14.39 -0.36 1.08
CA THR A 102 15.60 -0.79 0.38
C THR A 102 15.65 -2.30 0.15
N CYS A 103 14.78 -3.06 0.81
CA CYS A 103 14.66 -4.50 0.61
C CYS A 103 13.61 -4.86 -0.44
N THR A 104 13.93 -5.82 -1.30
CA THR A 104 13.01 -6.38 -2.30
C THR A 104 12.29 -7.60 -1.73
N ILE A 105 10.97 -7.66 -1.90
CA ILE A 105 10.19 -8.84 -1.54
C ILE A 105 9.92 -9.68 -2.78
N ASN A 106 10.39 -10.93 -2.76
CA ASN A 106 10.13 -11.93 -3.77
C ASN A 106 8.96 -12.81 -3.34
N ILE A 107 7.93 -12.91 -4.18
CA ILE A 107 6.72 -13.69 -3.92
C ILE A 107 6.56 -14.73 -5.02
N ASN A 108 6.38 -15.99 -4.63
CA ASN A 108 5.97 -17.04 -5.55
C ASN A 108 4.45 -16.96 -5.75
N TYR A 109 4.00 -16.09 -6.66
CA TYR A 109 2.56 -15.87 -6.87
C TYR A 109 1.79 -17.15 -7.21
N ALA A 110 2.40 -18.08 -7.94
CA ALA A 110 1.75 -19.35 -8.25
C ALA A 110 1.53 -20.19 -6.98
N ALA A 111 2.56 -20.36 -6.14
CA ALA A 111 2.43 -21.07 -4.87
C ALA A 111 1.47 -20.37 -3.89
N PHE A 112 1.54 -19.03 -3.82
CA PHE A 112 0.63 -18.21 -3.02
C PHE A 112 -0.86 -18.39 -3.39
N HIS A 113 -1.15 -18.66 -4.67
CA HIS A 113 -2.50 -18.99 -5.15
C HIS A 113 -2.79 -20.49 -5.18
N GLY A 114 -1.97 -21.32 -4.54
CA GLY A 114 -2.16 -22.76 -4.41
C GLY A 114 -1.83 -23.58 -5.66
N ALA A 115 -1.16 -22.98 -6.66
CA ALA A 115 -0.69 -23.68 -7.84
C ALA A 115 0.71 -24.28 -7.62
N GLN A 116 0.99 -25.43 -8.24
CA GLN A 116 2.34 -25.99 -8.26
C GLN A 116 3.29 -25.03 -8.96
N SER A 117 4.41 -24.73 -8.30
CA SER A 117 5.44 -23.82 -8.78
C SER A 117 6.81 -24.31 -8.36
N GLN A 118 7.85 -23.91 -9.08
CA GLN A 118 9.21 -24.10 -8.59
C GLN A 118 9.46 -23.15 -7.40
N PRO A 119 10.28 -23.57 -6.41
CA PRO A 119 10.65 -22.69 -5.31
C PRO A 119 11.41 -21.47 -5.84
N LEU A 120 11.29 -20.34 -5.14
CA LEU A 120 12.12 -19.18 -5.42
C LEU A 120 13.60 -19.52 -5.21
N PRO A 121 14.52 -18.94 -6.01
CA PRO A 121 15.94 -19.04 -5.73
C PRO A 121 16.27 -18.44 -4.36
N GLU A 122 17.40 -18.83 -3.78
CA GLU A 122 17.88 -18.26 -2.53
C GLU A 122 18.00 -16.72 -2.64
N PRO A 123 17.46 -15.95 -1.68
CA PRO A 123 17.46 -14.49 -1.79
C PRO A 123 18.87 -13.93 -1.60
N SER A 124 19.18 -12.85 -2.32
CA SER A 124 20.38 -12.05 -2.05
C SER A 124 20.25 -11.26 -0.74
N LYS A 125 21.34 -10.60 -0.32
CA LYS A 125 21.36 -9.80 0.93
C LYS A 125 20.33 -8.66 0.96
N ASP A 126 19.85 -8.21 -0.19
CA ASP A 126 18.91 -7.09 -0.34
C ASP A 126 17.48 -7.60 -0.61
N GLU A 127 17.23 -8.90 -0.46
CA GLU A 127 15.96 -9.56 -0.78
C GLU A 127 15.43 -10.38 0.39
N CYS A 128 14.10 -10.53 0.45
CA CYS A 128 13.43 -11.56 1.23
C CYS A 128 12.52 -12.37 0.33
N ASN A 129 12.58 -13.70 0.44
CA ASN A 129 11.52 -14.55 -0.08
C ASN A 129 10.37 -14.60 0.93
N ALA A 130 9.18 -14.23 0.50
CA ALA A 130 7.97 -14.42 1.30
C ALA A 130 7.69 -15.93 1.45
N PRO A 131 7.35 -16.42 2.66
CA PRO A 131 6.82 -17.77 2.86
C PRO A 131 5.61 -18.05 1.98
N GLU A 132 5.33 -19.30 1.62
CA GLU A 132 4.20 -19.63 0.72
C GLU A 132 2.83 -19.30 1.32
N ASP A 133 2.72 -19.42 2.65
CA ASP A 133 1.51 -19.20 3.45
C ASP A 133 1.46 -17.81 4.11
N PHE A 134 2.33 -16.89 3.69
CA PHE A 134 2.41 -15.57 4.31
C PHE A 134 1.11 -14.78 4.15
N CYS A 135 0.82 -13.97 5.17
CA CYS A 135 -0.30 -13.05 5.11
C CYS A 135 0.16 -11.68 4.63
N SER A 136 -0.45 -11.19 3.56
CA SER A 136 -0.08 -9.92 2.92
C SER A 136 -0.21 -8.71 3.85
N ARG A 137 -1.01 -8.84 4.92
CA ARG A 137 -1.23 -7.83 5.95
C ARG A 137 -0.21 -7.83 7.09
N SER A 138 0.46 -8.96 7.34
CA SER A 138 1.36 -9.12 8.48
C SER A 138 2.81 -9.29 8.07
N GLY A 139 3.06 -9.75 6.85
CA GLY A 139 4.39 -9.93 6.29
C GLY A 139 5.10 -8.62 5.95
N TYR A 140 6.40 -8.56 6.21
CA TYR A 140 7.28 -7.47 5.84
C TYR A 140 8.71 -7.98 5.67
N CYS A 141 9.55 -7.14 5.06
CA CYS A 141 10.97 -7.41 4.87
C CYS A 141 11.76 -6.24 5.43
N GLN A 142 12.76 -6.54 6.26
CA GLN A 142 13.56 -5.54 6.98
C GLN A 142 15.03 -5.95 7.06
N LYS A 143 15.93 -4.97 7.12
CA LYS A 143 17.34 -5.24 7.41
C LYS A 143 17.55 -5.62 8.87
N ASN A 144 18.28 -6.71 9.10
CA ASN A 144 18.80 -7.05 10.42
C ASN A 144 20.04 -6.18 10.76
N SER A 145 20.64 -6.42 11.93
CA SER A 145 21.83 -5.70 12.39
C SER A 145 23.06 -5.83 11.47
N ASP A 146 23.12 -6.90 10.66
CA ASP A 146 24.19 -7.15 9.71
C ASP A 146 23.92 -6.53 8.32
N GLY A 147 22.80 -5.81 8.19
CA GLY A 147 22.37 -5.17 6.94
C GLY A 147 21.77 -6.14 5.92
N VAL A 148 21.43 -7.36 6.33
CA VAL A 148 20.80 -8.38 5.48
C VAL A 148 19.28 -8.29 5.61
N CYS A 149 18.59 -8.26 4.48
CA CYS A 149 17.13 -8.28 4.43
C CYS A 149 16.60 -9.65 4.91
N THR A 150 15.68 -9.61 5.86
CA THR A 150 15.08 -10.79 6.49
C THR A 150 13.58 -10.65 6.56
N TRP A 151 12.88 -11.77 6.37
CA TRP A 151 11.43 -11.81 6.46
C TRP A 151 10.98 -11.69 7.91
N GLY A 152 9.98 -10.84 8.15
CA GLY A 152 9.28 -10.71 9.41
C GLY A 152 7.78 -10.92 9.22
N ASP A 153 7.13 -11.42 10.27
CA ASP A 153 5.69 -11.63 10.28
C ASP A 153 5.11 -11.26 11.65
N LYS A 154 4.02 -10.49 11.65
CA LYS A 154 3.25 -10.16 12.85
C LYS A 154 2.14 -11.18 13.15
N GLY A 155 1.92 -12.19 12.31
CA GLY A 155 1.05 -13.35 12.55
C GLY A 155 -0.46 -13.14 12.36
N ASP A 156 -0.93 -11.91 12.14
CA ASP A 156 -2.35 -11.61 11.98
C ASP A 156 -2.77 -11.51 10.50
N CYS A 157 -3.51 -12.51 10.03
CA CYS A 157 -4.06 -12.56 8.67
C CYS A 157 -5.42 -11.85 8.52
N TYR A 158 -6.06 -11.48 9.64
CA TYR A 158 -7.43 -10.98 9.71
C TYR A 158 -7.48 -9.66 10.45
#